data_AF-A0A212F3U0-F1
#
_entry.id   AF-A0A212F3U0-F1
#
_cell.length_a   1.000
_cell.length_b   1.000
_cell.length_c   1.000
_cell.angle_alpha   90.00
_cell.angle_beta   90.00
_cell.angle_gamma   90.00
#
_symmetry.space_group_name_H-M   'P 1'
#
loop_
_entity.id
_entity.type
_entity.pdbx_description
1 polymer ?
#
loop_
_entity_poly.entity_id
_entity_poly.type
_entity_poly.pdbx_seq_one_letter_code
_entity_poly.pdbx_strand_id
1 'polypeptide(L)'
;MDPQNYVLYSNRSFAFLKLGQHYLSLQDANETVRLQPQWAKGYFRRGEVEAASELYDEAIISYTRALRLEPHNTKLMESIKNITKIQQNKIKNSHNVIWLSTCVGFIIGIIVVILDYTLTEKPTLSHPFSMVAFSMALAGVGWVLGKTATMMSALGAGKSIQPPPDLASHCCEEHEHTLPEKKNKYSKAQARQRYKQGKL
;
A
#
# COMPACT_ATOMS: atom_id res chain seq x y z
N MET A 1 0.18 11.15 29.14
CA MET A 1 -0.94 11.28 28.19
C MET A 1 -2.14 10.61 28.84
N ASP A 2 -3.29 11.27 28.88
CA ASP A 2 -4.51 10.63 29.37
C ASP A 2 -4.90 9.49 28.40
N PRO A 3 -4.88 8.21 28.84
CA PRO A 3 -5.14 7.07 27.98
C PRO A 3 -6.57 7.01 27.43
N GLN A 4 -7.50 7.80 27.97
CA GLN A 4 -8.91 7.80 27.57
C GLN A 4 -9.26 8.96 26.63
N ASN A 5 -8.32 9.85 26.35
CA ASN A 5 -8.58 11.03 25.53
C ASN A 5 -8.46 10.73 24.03
N TYR A 6 -9.57 10.28 23.44
CA TYR A 6 -9.69 9.97 22.00
C TYR A 6 -9.33 11.14 21.07
N VAL A 7 -9.48 12.40 21.52
CA VAL A 7 -9.12 13.58 20.71
C VAL A 7 -7.60 13.68 20.53
N LEU A 8 -6.83 13.36 21.57
CA LEU A 8 -5.37 13.32 21.50
C LEU A 8 -4.90 12.24 20.53
N TYR A 9 -5.48 11.04 20.59
CA TYR A 9 -5.20 9.97 19.62
C TYR A 9 -5.53 10.40 18.18
N SER A 10 -6.67 11.05 17.94
CA SER A 10 -7.01 11.57 16.60
C SER A 10 -6.01 12.61 16.10
N ASN A 11 -5.55 13.52 16.98
CA ASN A 11 -4.60 14.56 16.59
C ASN A 11 -3.21 13.96 16.33
N ARG A 12 -2.78 12.98 17.13
CA ARG A 12 -1.52 12.26 16.96
C ARG A 12 -1.54 11.40 15.69
N SER A 13 -2.65 10.71 15.42
CA SER A 13 -2.90 10.01 14.16
C SER A 13 -2.71 10.94 12.97
N PHE A 14 -3.34 12.12 12.99
CA PHE A 14 -3.20 13.11 11.92
C PHE A 14 -1.75 13.62 11.77
N ALA A 15 -1.03 13.81 12.87
CA ALA A 15 0.38 14.17 12.81
C ALA A 15 1.23 13.07 12.16
N PHE A 16 1.04 11.81 12.55
CA PHE A 16 1.71 10.66 11.94
C PHE A 16 1.38 10.51 10.46
N LEU A 17 0.13 10.77 10.07
CA LEU A 17 -0.29 10.79 8.67
C LEU A 17 0.50 11.82 7.87
N LYS A 18 0.67 13.04 8.40
CA LYS A 18 1.48 14.09 7.76
C LYS A 18 2.97 13.78 7.70
N LEU A 19 3.46 12.92 8.59
CA LEU A 19 4.83 12.40 8.57
C LEU A 19 5.01 11.16 7.68
N GLY A 20 3.94 10.68 7.02
CA GLY A 20 3.99 9.46 6.21
C GLY A 20 4.08 8.16 7.03
N GLN A 21 3.91 8.22 8.35
CA GLN A 21 3.97 7.08 9.26
C GLN A 21 2.59 6.41 9.37
N HIS A 22 2.15 5.77 8.28
CA HIS A 22 0.75 5.31 8.17
C HIS A 22 0.39 4.20 9.16
N TYR A 23 1.31 3.28 9.48
CA TYR A 23 1.09 2.25 10.51
C TYR A 23 0.72 2.85 11.89
N LEU A 24 1.57 3.74 12.41
CA LEU A 24 1.34 4.40 13.70
C LEU A 24 0.09 5.28 13.65
N SER A 25 -0.12 5.94 12.51
CA SER A 25 -1.32 6.75 12.28
C SER A 25 -2.61 5.91 12.34
N LEU A 26 -2.59 4.71 11.76
CA LEU A 26 -3.74 3.80 11.76
C LEU A 26 -3.99 3.23 13.16
N GLN A 27 -2.94 2.87 13.89
CA GLN A 27 -3.06 2.41 15.27
C GLN A 27 -3.77 3.46 16.14
N ASP A 28 -3.37 4.72 16.04
CA ASP A 28 -4.01 5.82 16.77
C ASP A 28 -5.44 6.12 16.30
N ALA A 29 -5.70 5.99 15.00
CA ALA A 29 -7.05 6.14 14.47
C ALA A 29 -7.98 5.02 14.98
N ASN A 30 -7.48 3.80 15.07
CA ASN A 30 -8.21 2.66 15.63
C ASN A 30 -8.49 2.85 17.12
N GLU A 31 -7.50 3.30 17.90
CA GLU A 31 -7.69 3.63 19.31
C GLU A 31 -8.73 4.75 19.50
N THR A 32 -8.71 5.77 18.64
CA THR A 32 -9.72 6.83 18.65
C THR A 32 -11.14 6.28 18.51
N VAL A 33 -11.35 5.40 17.53
CA VAL A 33 -12.66 4.79 17.26
C VAL A 33 -13.06 3.80 18.36
N ARG A 34 -12.09 3.10 18.96
CA ARG A 34 -12.31 2.18 20.09
C ARG A 34 -12.76 2.94 21.35
N LEU A 35 -12.09 4.05 21.65
CA LEU A 35 -12.40 4.88 22.82
C LEU A 35 -13.71 5.64 22.66
N GLN A 36 -14.03 6.12 21.45
CA GLN A 36 -15.27 6.83 21.17
C GLN A 36 -15.90 6.40 19.82
N PRO A 37 -16.75 5.36 19.83
CA PRO A 37 -17.35 4.80 18.61
C PRO A 37 -18.51 5.63 18.05
N GLN A 38 -18.99 6.66 18.75
CA GLN A 38 -20.05 7.56 18.28
C GLN A 38 -19.51 8.88 17.71
N TRP A 39 -18.19 9.01 17.59
CA TRP A 39 -17.57 10.23 17.07
C TRP A 39 -17.18 10.08 15.60
N ALA A 40 -17.97 10.72 14.73
CA ALA A 40 -17.78 10.70 13.27
C ALA A 40 -16.35 11.07 12.85
N LYS A 41 -15.74 12.07 13.49
CA LYS A 41 -14.39 12.52 13.18
C LYS A 41 -13.33 11.43 13.42
N GLY A 42 -13.54 10.50 14.35
CA GLY A 42 -12.63 9.37 14.56
C GLY A 42 -12.59 8.43 13.35
N TYR A 43 -13.75 8.06 12.81
CA TYR A 43 -13.84 7.29 11.58
C TYR A 43 -13.36 8.07 10.35
N PHE A 44 -13.59 9.39 10.31
CA PHE A 44 -13.01 10.25 9.28
C PHE A 44 -11.48 10.18 9.30
N ARG A 45 -10.84 10.26 10.48
CA ARG A 45 -9.38 10.08 10.59
C ARG A 45 -8.93 8.72 10.10
N ARG A 46 -9.62 7.65 10.51
CA ARG A 46 -9.27 6.30 10.05
C ARG A 46 -9.35 6.19 8.52
N GLY A 47 -10.42 6.72 7.91
CA GLY A 47 -10.58 6.79 6.47
C GLY A 47 -9.51 7.61 5.76
N GLU A 48 -9.01 8.69 6.36
CA GLU A 48 -7.89 9.47 5.80
C GLU A 48 -6.60 8.65 5.74
N VAL A 49 -6.32 7.84 6.77
CA VAL A 49 -5.12 6.99 6.84
C VAL A 49 -5.21 5.82 5.87
N GLU A 50 -6.37 5.15 5.81
CA GLU A 50 -6.65 4.06 4.87
C GLU A 50 -6.54 4.56 3.42
N ALA A 51 -7.12 5.73 3.11
CA ALA A 51 -7.02 6.35 1.80
C ALA A 51 -5.59 6.70 1.40
N ALA A 52 -4.80 7.27 2.32
CA ALA A 52 -3.39 7.58 2.09
C ALA A 52 -2.53 6.32 1.88
N SER A 53 -3.00 5.18 2.35
CA SER A 53 -2.33 3.89 2.21
C SER A 53 -2.86 3.06 1.04
N GLU A 54 -3.67 3.68 0.17
CA GLU A 54 -4.31 3.05 -0.99
C GLU A 54 -5.29 1.92 -0.67
N LEU A 55 -5.73 1.82 0.59
CA LEU A 55 -6.80 0.93 1.06
C LEU A 55 -8.15 1.61 0.84
N TYR A 56 -8.54 1.74 -0.42
CA TYR A 56 -9.71 2.55 -0.81
C TYR A 56 -11.04 1.94 -0.35
N ASP A 57 -11.16 0.62 -0.34
CA ASP A 57 -12.39 -0.06 0.08
C ASP A 57 -12.64 0.13 1.59
N GLU A 58 -11.58 -0.05 2.39
CA GLU A 58 -11.56 0.20 3.83
C GLU A 58 -11.87 1.67 4.14
N ALA A 59 -11.24 2.59 3.40
CA ALA A 59 -11.49 4.02 3.54
C ALA A 59 -12.96 4.38 3.28
N ILE A 60 -13.57 3.81 2.24
CA ILE A 60 -14.99 4.00 1.94
C ILE A 60 -15.87 3.48 3.08
N ILE A 61 -15.56 2.31 3.65
CA ILE A 61 -16.29 1.75 4.80
C ILE A 61 -16.19 2.69 6.01
N SER A 62 -14.99 3.18 6.33
CA SER A 62 -14.75 4.11 7.44
C SER A 62 -15.49 5.43 7.24
N TYR A 63 -15.38 6.06 6.07
CA TYR A 63 -16.12 7.29 5.78
C TYR A 63 -17.63 7.08 5.76
N THR A 64 -18.11 5.94 5.26
CA THR A 64 -19.55 5.63 5.29
C THR A 64 -20.05 5.50 6.72
N ARG A 65 -19.25 4.92 7.62
CA ARG A 65 -19.60 4.85 9.04
C ARG A 65 -19.62 6.22 9.70
N ALA A 66 -18.67 7.09 9.36
CA ALA A 66 -18.68 8.48 9.79
C ALA A 66 -19.92 9.24 9.27
N LEU A 67 -20.29 9.04 8.01
CA LEU A 67 -21.45 9.67 7.38
C LEU A 67 -22.77 9.20 8.01
N ARG A 68 -22.85 7.95 8.47
CA ARG A 68 -24.03 7.47 9.23
C ARG A 68 -24.21 8.21 10.56
N LEU A 69 -23.11 8.61 11.20
CA LEU A 69 -23.13 9.39 12.45
C LEU A 69 -23.43 10.87 12.19
N GLU A 70 -22.92 11.43 11.09
CA GLU A 70 -23.15 12.81 10.65
C GLU A 70 -23.65 12.88 9.19
N PRO A 71 -24.95 12.63 8.92
CA PRO A 71 -25.46 12.51 7.55
C PRO A 71 -25.37 13.77 6.70
N HIS A 72 -25.30 14.94 7.34
CA HIS A 72 -25.28 16.24 6.67
C HIS A 72 -23.85 16.79 6.47
N ASN A 73 -22.83 15.97 6.74
CA ASN A 73 -21.44 16.39 6.63
C ASN A 73 -20.99 16.31 5.16
N THR A 74 -20.96 17.47 4.50
CA THR A 74 -20.55 17.60 3.09
C THR A 74 -19.12 17.11 2.83
N LYS A 75 -18.21 17.31 3.79
CA LYS A 75 -16.82 16.88 3.68
C LYS A 75 -16.70 15.35 3.59
N LEU A 76 -17.54 14.62 4.32
CA LEU A 76 -17.57 13.16 4.26
C LEU A 76 -18.07 12.65 2.92
N MET A 77 -19.15 13.24 2.40
CA MET A 77 -19.67 12.91 1.07
C MET A 77 -18.63 13.18 -0.03
N GLU A 78 -17.94 14.32 0.05
CA GLU A 78 -16.88 14.68 -0.88
C GLU A 78 -15.71 13.69 -0.79
N SER A 79 -15.31 13.30 0.43
CA SER A 79 -14.23 12.35 0.64
C SER A 79 -14.54 10.98 0.02
N ILE A 80 -15.75 10.45 0.23
CA ILE A 80 -16.20 9.19 -0.40
C ILE A 80 -16.17 9.33 -1.93
N LYS A 81 -16.75 10.40 -2.48
CA LYS A 81 -16.79 10.65 -3.92
C LYS A 81 -15.39 10.71 -4.53
N ASN A 82 -14.46 11.40 -3.85
CA ASN A 82 -13.08 11.54 -4.30
C ASN A 82 -12.36 10.18 -4.30
N ILE A 83 -12.51 9.38 -3.23
CA ILE A 83 -11.91 8.04 -3.16
C ILE A 83 -12.49 7.10 -4.21
N THR A 84 -13.81 7.06 -4.39
CA THR A 84 -14.44 6.25 -5.43
C THR A 84 -13.95 6.65 -6.82
N LYS A 85 -13.77 7.96 -7.10
CA LYS A 85 -13.21 8.44 -8.37
C LYS A 85 -11.77 7.98 -8.56
N ILE A 86 -10.94 8.06 -7.52
CA ILE A 86 -9.55 7.59 -7.55
C ILE A 86 -9.51 6.08 -7.82
N GLN A 87 -10.33 5.29 -7.13
CA GLN A 87 -10.45 3.85 -7.31
C GLN A 87 -10.90 3.48 -8.72
N GLN A 88 -11.95 4.14 -9.24
CA GLN A 88 -12.41 3.95 -10.63
C GLN A 88 -11.31 4.29 -11.64
N ASN A 89 -10.59 5.39 -11.42
CA ASN A 89 -9.49 5.78 -12.30
C ASN A 89 -8.34 4.77 -12.25
N LYS A 90 -8.01 4.23 -11.07
CA LYS A 90 -7.00 3.17 -10.90
C LYS A 90 -7.41 1.89 -11.62
N ILE A 91 -8.67 1.47 -11.51
CA ILE A 91 -9.22 0.31 -12.23
C ILE A 91 -9.15 0.54 -13.75
N LYS A 92 -9.60 1.71 -14.22
CA LYS A 92 -9.56 2.07 -15.64
C LYS A 92 -8.12 2.09 -16.17
N ASN A 93 -7.20 2.70 -15.44
CA ASN A 93 -5.80 2.76 -15.81
C ASN A 93 -5.16 1.36 -15.83
N SER A 94 -5.46 0.52 -14.84
CA SER A 94 -5.02 -0.89 -14.80
C SER A 94 -5.50 -1.64 -16.04
N HIS A 95 -6.77 -1.49 -16.43
CA HIS A 95 -7.30 -2.11 -17.63
C HIS A 95 -6.61 -1.59 -18.91
N ASN A 96 -6.35 -0.28 -18.99
CA ASN A 96 -5.63 0.32 -20.12
C ASN A 96 -4.20 -0.23 -20.25
N VAL A 97 -3.48 -0.40 -19.13
CA VAL A 97 -2.12 -0.98 -19.13
C VAL A 97 -2.14 -2.42 -19.66
N ILE A 98 -3.11 -3.22 -19.24
CA ILE A 98 -3.28 -4.60 -19.72
C ILE A 98 -3.55 -4.64 -21.22
N TRP A 99 -4.46 -3.79 -21.71
CA TRP A 99 -4.77 -3.68 -23.14
C TRP A 99 -3.56 -3.23 -23.95
N LEU A 100 -2.86 -2.19 -23.50
CA LEU A 100 -1.67 -1.69 -24.17
C LEU A 100 -0.58 -2.75 -24.25
N SER A 101 -0.34 -3.50 -23.17
CA SER A 101 0.66 -4.59 -23.16
C SER A 101 0.28 -5.72 -24.12
N THR A 102 -1.00 -6.06 -24.22
CA THR A 102 -1.51 -7.05 -25.17
C THR A 102 -1.28 -6.60 -26.63
N CYS A 103 -1.59 -5.32 -26.93
CA CYS A 103 -1.33 -4.74 -28.26
C CYS A 103 0.16 -4.73 -28.61
N VAL A 104 1.03 -4.37 -27.66
CA VAL A 104 2.49 -4.41 -27.86
C VAL A 104 2.97 -5.83 -28.16
N GLY A 105 2.50 -6.83 -27.42
CA GLY A 105 2.81 -8.24 -27.70
C GLY A 105 2.34 -8.70 -29.07
N PHE A 106 1.16 -8.27 -29.49
CA PHE A 106 0.61 -8.57 -30.82
C PHE A 106 1.43 -7.93 -31.96
N ILE A 107 1.80 -6.66 -31.82
CA ILE A 107 2.63 -5.94 -32.79
C ILE A 107 4.01 -6.60 -32.93
N ILE A 108 4.64 -6.98 -31.81
CA ILE A 108 5.91 -7.71 -31.82
C ILE A 108 5.75 -9.04 -32.57
N GLY A 109 4.66 -9.77 -32.35
CA GLY A 109 4.40 -11.02 -33.06
C GLY A 109 4.25 -10.85 -34.57
N ILE A 110 3.55 -9.81 -35.02
CA ILE A 110 3.45 -9.51 -36.46
C ILE A 110 4.83 -9.17 -37.04
N ILE A 111 5.62 -8.35 -36.34
CA ILE A 111 6.97 -7.98 -36.79
C ILE A 111 7.85 -9.22 -36.96
N VAL A 112 7.82 -10.16 -36.00
CA VAL A 112 8.59 -11.41 -36.09
C VAL A 112 8.16 -12.26 -37.28
N VAL A 113 6.85 -12.38 -37.55
CA VAL A 113 6.34 -13.12 -38.72
C VAL A 113 6.80 -12.47 -40.04
N ILE A 114 6.76 -11.14 -40.13
CA ILE A 114 7.24 -10.41 -41.32
C ILE A 114 8.74 -10.60 -41.51
N LEU A 115 9.53 -10.54 -40.43
CA LEU A 115 10.97 -10.78 -40.50
C LEU A 115 11.29 -12.22 -40.92
N ASP A 116 10.57 -13.23 -40.40
CA ASP A 116 10.72 -14.63 -40.83
C ASP A 116 10.40 -14.79 -42.33
N TYR A 117 9.37 -14.09 -42.83
CA TYR A 117 8.99 -14.14 -44.24
C TYR A 117 9.98 -13.42 -45.17
N THR A 118 10.57 -12.31 -44.72
CA THR A 118 11.41 -11.45 -45.57
C THR A 118 12.89 -11.84 -45.56
N LEU A 119 13.40 -12.37 -44.46
CA LEU A 119 14.83 -12.65 -44.28
C LEU A 119 15.21 -14.12 -44.49
N THR A 120 14.25 -15.05 -44.42
CA THR A 120 14.54 -16.49 -44.43
C THR A 120 14.24 -17.09 -45.79
N GLU A 121 15.23 -17.74 -46.42
CA GLU A 121 15.05 -18.42 -47.73
C GLU A 121 14.02 -19.55 -47.69
N LYS A 122 13.76 -20.11 -46.49
CA LYS A 122 12.67 -21.05 -46.22
C LYS A 122 11.92 -20.58 -44.97
N PRO A 123 10.69 -20.04 -45.09
CA PRO A 123 9.94 -19.55 -43.94
C PRO A 123 9.63 -20.73 -43.00
N THR A 124 9.90 -20.53 -41.70
CA THR A 124 9.65 -21.56 -40.68
C THR A 124 8.16 -21.68 -40.36
N LEU A 125 7.42 -20.57 -40.47
CA LEU A 125 5.97 -20.51 -40.34
C LEU A 125 5.33 -20.45 -41.73
N SER A 126 5.09 -21.60 -42.36
CA SER A 126 4.52 -21.65 -43.72
C SER A 126 2.99 -21.58 -43.76
N HIS A 127 2.31 -22.06 -42.70
CA HIS A 127 0.86 -22.12 -42.66
C HIS A 127 0.26 -20.86 -42.01
N PRO A 128 -0.77 -20.24 -42.59
CA PRO A 128 -1.37 -19.00 -42.06
C PRO A 128 -1.92 -19.19 -40.64
N PHE A 129 -2.44 -20.38 -40.32
CA PHE A 129 -2.90 -20.72 -38.98
C PHE A 129 -1.77 -20.70 -37.93
N SER A 130 -0.56 -21.15 -38.31
CA SER A 130 0.59 -21.16 -37.41
C SER A 130 1.11 -19.74 -37.13
N MET A 131 1.06 -18.85 -38.13
CA MET A 131 1.42 -17.43 -37.97
C MET A 131 0.48 -16.73 -36.99
N VAL A 132 -0.83 -16.95 -37.14
CA VAL A 132 -1.85 -16.37 -36.24
C VAL A 132 -1.71 -16.96 -34.83
N ALA A 133 -1.46 -18.26 -34.71
CA ALA A 133 -1.24 -18.90 -33.41
C ALA A 133 -0.01 -18.30 -32.69
N PHE A 134 1.07 -18.02 -33.42
CA PHE A 134 2.29 -17.43 -32.88
C PHE A 134 2.08 -15.98 -32.41
N SER A 135 1.41 -15.14 -33.21
CA SER A 135 1.13 -13.75 -32.81
C SER A 135 0.17 -13.67 -31.62
N MET A 136 -0.82 -14.57 -31.55
CA MET A 136 -1.71 -14.70 -30.39
C MET A 136 -0.97 -15.17 -29.13
N ALA A 137 0.03 -16.05 -29.28
CA ALA A 137 0.87 -16.48 -28.15
C ALA A 137 1.67 -15.31 -27.57
N LEU A 138 2.27 -14.45 -28.41
CA LEU A 138 3.00 -13.27 -27.98
C LEU A 138 2.09 -12.19 -27.38
N ALA A 139 0.87 -12.01 -27.92
CA ALA A 139 -0.15 -11.17 -27.29
C ALA A 139 -0.53 -11.70 -25.89
N GLY A 140 -0.63 -13.02 -25.74
CA GLY A 140 -0.86 -13.69 -24.45
C GLY A 140 0.25 -13.42 -23.44
N VAL A 141 1.53 -13.48 -23.87
CA VAL A 141 2.66 -13.11 -23.01
C VAL A 141 2.58 -11.64 -22.58
N GLY A 142 2.23 -10.73 -23.50
CA GLY A 142 1.97 -9.32 -23.18
C GLY A 142 0.89 -9.16 -22.12
N TRP A 143 -0.25 -9.83 -22.27
CA TRP A 143 -1.32 -9.81 -21.27
C TRP A 143 -0.85 -10.30 -19.88
N VAL A 144 -0.06 -11.39 -19.83
CA VAL A 144 0.49 -11.92 -18.57
C VAL A 144 1.45 -10.91 -17.93
N LEU A 145 2.32 -10.26 -18.70
CA LEU A 145 3.22 -9.22 -18.20
C LEU A 145 2.46 -8.00 -17.67
N GLY A 146 1.45 -7.52 -18.42
CA GLY A 146 0.59 -6.42 -17.97
C GLY A 146 -0.19 -6.76 -16.69
N LYS A 147 -0.71 -7.99 -16.59
CA LYS A 147 -1.44 -8.46 -15.41
C LYS A 147 -0.54 -8.63 -14.19
N THR A 148 0.66 -9.17 -14.37
CA THR A 148 1.63 -9.33 -13.26
C THR A 148 2.14 -7.98 -12.76
N ALA A 149 2.38 -7.00 -13.65
CA ALA A 149 2.76 -5.65 -13.26
C ALA A 149 1.67 -4.95 -12.42
N THR A 150 0.41 -5.04 -12.85
CA THR A 150 -0.73 -4.46 -12.12
C THR A 150 -0.97 -5.15 -10.78
N MET A 151 -0.82 -6.48 -10.72
CA MET A 151 -0.87 -7.24 -9.47
C MET A 151 0.27 -6.87 -8.52
N MET A 152 1.49 -6.64 -9.03
CA MET A 152 2.61 -6.17 -8.22
C MET A 152 2.36 -4.78 -7.63
N SER A 153 1.76 -3.86 -8.40
CA SER A 153 1.33 -2.57 -7.86
C SER A 153 0.24 -2.70 -6.79
N ALA A 154 -0.68 -3.67 -6.94
CA ALA A 154 -1.70 -3.95 -5.92
C ALA A 154 -1.10 -4.53 -4.64
N LEU A 155 -0.07 -5.40 -4.73
CA LEU A 155 0.66 -5.92 -3.57
C LEU A 155 1.44 -4.83 -2.80
N GLY A 156 1.79 -3.73 -3.46
CA GLY A 156 2.40 -2.56 -2.83
C GLY A 156 1.41 -1.70 -2.04
N ALA A 157 0.12 -1.75 -2.39
CA ALA A 157 -0.93 -1.03 -1.66
C ALA A 157 -1.03 -1.58 -0.22
N GLY A 158 -1.18 -0.68 0.76
CA GLY A 158 -1.22 -1.06 2.17
C GLY A 158 0.12 -1.44 2.81
N LYS A 159 1.24 -1.51 2.06
CA LYS A 159 2.57 -1.79 2.63
C LYS A 159 2.98 -0.80 3.72
N SER A 160 2.54 0.46 3.60
CA SER A 160 2.81 1.53 4.57
C SER A 160 2.10 1.36 5.92
N ILE A 161 1.07 0.50 5.99
CA ILE A 161 0.37 0.12 7.21
C ILE A 161 1.00 -1.12 7.86
N GLN A 162 1.96 -1.79 7.23
CA GLN A 162 2.63 -2.90 7.91
C GLN A 162 3.55 -2.36 9.01
N PRO A 163 3.68 -3.08 10.15
CA PRO A 163 4.61 -2.68 11.20
C PRO A 163 6.02 -2.62 10.60
N PRO A 164 6.78 -1.52 10.82
CA PRO A 164 8.14 -1.45 10.33
C PRO A 164 8.99 -2.54 11.00
N PRO A 165 10.03 -3.05 10.32
CA PRO A 165 10.81 -4.20 10.80
C PRO A 165 11.33 -4.06 12.23
N ASP A 166 11.78 -2.87 12.61
CA ASP A 166 12.31 -2.56 13.94
C ASP A 166 11.25 -2.65 15.05
N LEU A 167 9.98 -2.38 14.72
CA LEU A 167 8.84 -2.55 15.64
C LEU A 167 8.35 -4.00 15.63
N ALA A 168 8.40 -4.69 14.49
CA ALA A 168 8.01 -6.08 14.37
C ALA A 168 8.94 -7.02 15.15
N SER A 169 10.25 -6.75 15.19
CA SER A 169 11.20 -7.54 15.99
C SER A 169 10.92 -7.45 17.49
N HIS A 170 10.50 -6.28 17.99
CA HIS A 170 10.13 -6.11 19.39
C HIS A 170 8.79 -6.77 19.74
N CYS A 171 7.81 -6.79 18.82
CA CYS A 171 6.55 -7.53 19.04
C CYS A 171 6.76 -9.06 19.10
N CYS A 172 7.75 -9.59 18.40
CA CYS A 172 8.12 -11.02 18.50
C CYS A 172 8.80 -11.36 19.84
N GLU A 173 9.44 -10.40 20.51
CA GLU A 173 10.07 -10.60 21.81
C GLU A 173 9.08 -10.49 22.98
N GLU A 174 7.99 -9.71 22.86
CA GLU A 174 7.05 -9.50 23.98
C GLU A 174 6.18 -10.72 24.33
N HIS A 175 6.11 -11.73 23.47
CA HIS A 175 5.27 -12.92 23.72
C HIS A 175 5.99 -14.16 24.23
N GLU A 176 7.30 -14.11 24.49
CA GLU A 176 8.06 -15.26 24.98
C GLU A 176 8.83 -14.93 26.28
N HIS A 177 8.28 -15.45 27.39
CA HIS A 177 8.91 -15.70 28.69
C HIS A 177 9.09 -14.57 29.74
N THR A 178 8.43 -14.85 30.88
CA THR A 178 8.82 -14.56 32.27
C THR A 178 10.34 -14.56 32.55
N LEU A 179 10.90 -13.42 32.98
CA LEU A 179 11.90 -13.17 34.06
C LEU A 179 12.65 -11.84 33.81
N PRO A 180 13.11 -11.10 34.85
CA PRO A 180 13.60 -9.73 34.68
C PRO A 180 15.03 -9.72 34.12
N GLU A 181 15.22 -9.11 32.95
CA GLU A 181 16.55 -8.94 32.36
C GLU A 181 17.33 -7.77 33.01
N LYS A 182 18.59 -8.07 33.32
CA LYS A 182 19.50 -7.33 34.18
C LYS A 182 20.09 -6.13 33.43
N LYS A 183 19.79 -4.89 33.87
CA LYS A 183 20.43 -3.67 33.32
C LYS A 183 21.96 -3.75 33.44
N ASN A 184 22.66 -3.72 32.30
CA ASN A 184 24.12 -3.71 32.25
C ASN A 184 24.68 -2.43 32.87
N LYS A 185 25.45 -2.61 33.95
CA LYS A 185 26.13 -1.54 34.68
C LYS A 185 27.40 -1.18 33.91
N TYR A 186 27.52 0.07 33.47
CA TYR A 186 28.69 0.56 32.75
C TYR A 186 29.99 0.26 33.50
N SER A 187 31.01 -0.24 32.78
CA SER A 187 32.33 -0.49 33.35
C SER A 187 33.01 0.82 33.74
N LYS A 188 33.66 0.85 34.91
CA LYS A 188 34.41 2.03 35.43
C LYS A 188 35.45 2.57 34.43
N ALA A 189 35.90 1.76 33.47
CA ALA A 189 36.79 2.18 32.40
C ALA A 189 36.10 3.10 31.37
N GLN A 190 34.84 2.80 31.00
CA GLN A 190 34.06 3.59 30.06
C GLN A 190 33.61 4.94 30.64
N ALA A 191 33.30 4.98 31.94
CA ALA A 191 32.95 6.25 32.61
C ALA A 191 34.13 7.24 32.62
N ARG A 192 35.37 6.74 32.78
CA ARG A 192 36.59 7.57 32.78
C ARG A 192 36.93 8.15 31.42
N GLN A 193 36.64 7.43 30.33
CA GLN A 193 36.86 7.92 28.97
C GLN A 193 35.94 9.09 28.61
N ARG A 194 34.67 9.06 29.07
CA ARG A 194 33.71 10.14 28.80
C ARG A 194 34.03 11.42 29.60
N TYR A 195 34.54 11.27 30.83
CA TYR A 195 34.99 12.43 31.64
C TYR A 195 36.18 13.17 30.97
N LYS A 196 37.12 12.43 30.36
CA LYS A 196 38.23 13.05 29.61
C LYS A 196 37.80 13.73 28.31
N GLN A 197 36.64 13.37 27.77
CA GLN A 197 36.10 13.96 26.53
C GLN A 197 35.18 15.17 26.78
N GLY A 198 35.06 15.65 28.04
CA GLY A 198 34.31 16.87 28.36
C GLY A 198 32.83 16.84 27.99
N LYS A 199 32.26 15.65 27.75
CA LYS A 199 30.84 15.45 27.45
C LYS A 199 30.18 14.78 28.65
N LEU A 200 29.83 15.60 29.64
CA LEU A 200 28.80 15.31 30.63
C LEU A 200 27.69 16.34 30.43
#